data_AF-A0A2S8B952-F1
#
_entry.id   AF-A0A2S8B952-F1
#
_cell.length_a   1.000
_cell.length_b   1.000
_cell.length_c   1.000
_cell.angle_alpha   90.00
_cell.angle_beta   90.00
_cell.angle_gamma   90.00
#
_symmetry.space_group_name_H-M   'P 1'
#
loop_
_entity.id
_entity.type
_entity.pdbx_description
1 polymer ?
#
loop_
_entity_poly.entity_id
_entity_poly.type
_entity_poly.pdbx_seq_one_letter_code
_entity_poly.pdbx_strand_id
1 'polypeptide(L)'
;MASEQSWPMAADLYGEMHLEAARPAKRRWRDYLPGALVTAIAALAAAWLADHYAAPLVLMGLLIGLAMSFLSQDPRTHAGLDLMSQTALRIGIVLVGARITAGQFAELGPLPFALLVGIMLAVILITVASARLFRQDRHAALLAGGATAICGVSAALALYSLIGDKRVDQARFTMTLVGITVASALAMTLYPILAAELALSDTQAGFLIGASIHDVAQAIGGGFSFSPQAGEVATIVKLTRVALLAPMLMLVGLWLARAGGGDAAKRRIPLRLPWFILGFLALAALNSLVALPRPAVDAANMAAQALLLLAIVATAMKARLHLLLDQGWRSFAPIVVATLTSFLLALAAVELM
;
A
#
# COMPACT_ATOMS: atom_id res chain seq x y z
N MET A 1 38.20 11.77 19.92
CA MET A 1 37.10 11.43 20.85
C MET A 1 35.81 12.08 20.36
N ALA A 2 35.13 11.40 19.46
CA ALA A 2 33.69 11.51 19.18
C ALA A 2 33.34 10.13 18.58
N SER A 3 32.48 9.38 19.26
CA SER A 3 32.24 7.96 19.01
C SER A 3 31.62 7.73 17.64
N GLU A 4 32.29 6.94 16.80
CA GLU A 4 31.72 6.27 15.65
C GLU A 4 30.56 5.38 16.13
N GLN A 5 29.33 5.88 16.01
CA GLN A 5 28.13 5.07 16.18
C GLN A 5 27.95 4.25 14.91
N SER A 6 28.34 2.99 14.95
CA SER A 6 28.07 2.00 13.92
C SER A 6 26.58 1.67 13.90
N TRP A 7 25.85 2.21 12.93
CA TRP A 7 24.44 1.88 12.71
C TRP A 7 24.34 0.52 11.99
N PRO A 8 23.66 -0.50 12.53
CA PRO A 8 23.57 -1.81 11.90
C PRO A 8 22.59 -1.84 10.71
N MET A 9 23.16 -1.78 9.51
CA MET A 9 22.96 -2.57 8.28
C MET A 9 21.59 -3.08 7.73
N ALA A 10 20.41 -2.97 8.36
CA ALA A 10 19.23 -3.72 7.84
C ALA A 10 17.88 -2.97 7.83
N ALA A 11 17.86 -1.65 7.61
CA ALA A 11 16.64 -0.87 7.38
C ALA A 11 16.48 -0.46 5.90
N ASP A 12 16.93 -1.32 4.99
CA ASP A 12 17.01 -1.07 3.55
C ASP A 12 16.08 -2.00 2.75
N LEU A 13 14.77 -1.76 2.81
CA LEU A 13 13.82 -2.46 1.93
C LEU A 13 13.53 -1.70 0.62
N TYR A 14 13.95 -0.42 0.51
CA TYR A 14 13.63 0.47 -0.62
C TYR A 14 14.79 1.37 -1.08
N GLY A 15 16.01 1.24 -0.55
CA GLY A 15 17.15 2.08 -0.93
C GLY A 15 17.09 3.53 -0.42
N GLU A 16 16.14 3.86 0.47
CA GLU A 16 15.81 5.26 0.79
C GLU A 16 16.68 5.87 1.90
N MET A 17 17.27 5.08 2.82
CA MET A 17 18.11 5.63 3.91
C MET A 17 19.62 5.63 3.64
N HIS A 18 20.10 4.95 2.59
CA HIS A 18 21.49 5.14 2.13
C HIS A 18 21.73 6.53 1.52
N LEU A 19 20.71 7.38 1.43
CA LEU A 19 20.80 8.74 0.88
C LEU A 19 20.99 9.86 1.92
N GLU A 20 20.93 9.56 3.23
CA GLU A 20 21.15 10.59 4.27
C GLU A 20 22.51 10.50 4.98
N ALA A 21 23.32 9.45 4.73
CA ALA A 21 24.73 9.43 5.14
C ALA A 21 25.68 9.86 4.01
N ALA A 22 25.27 9.73 2.75
CA ALA A 22 25.95 10.31 1.60
C ALA A 22 24.87 10.85 0.65
N ARG A 23 24.98 12.14 0.28
CA ARG A 23 24.13 12.73 -0.78
C ARG A 23 24.05 11.73 -1.94
N PRO A 24 22.86 11.39 -2.49
CA PRO A 24 22.79 10.59 -3.70
C PRO A 24 23.76 11.19 -4.70
N ALA A 25 24.72 10.39 -5.19
CA ALA A 25 25.41 10.75 -6.42
C ALA A 25 24.32 11.15 -7.41
N LYS A 26 24.39 12.36 -7.98
CA LYS A 26 23.32 12.91 -8.84
C LYS A 26 22.91 11.83 -9.83
N ARG A 27 21.76 11.18 -9.59
CA ARG A 27 21.26 10.10 -10.44
C ARG A 27 21.08 10.71 -11.83
N ARG A 28 21.76 10.13 -12.82
CA ARG A 28 21.62 10.56 -14.21
C ARG A 28 20.34 9.94 -14.75
N TRP A 29 19.71 10.57 -15.74
CA TRP A 29 18.54 10.02 -16.43
C TRP A 29 18.78 8.58 -16.95
N ARG A 30 20.04 8.27 -17.28
CA ARG A 30 20.47 6.93 -17.71
C ARG A 30 20.30 5.84 -16.65
N ASP A 31 20.36 6.19 -15.37
CA ASP A 31 20.28 5.22 -14.27
C ASP A 31 18.85 4.67 -14.10
N TYR A 32 17.85 5.41 -14.59
CA TYR A 32 16.44 5.01 -14.57
C TYR A 32 16.04 4.09 -15.73
N LEU A 33 16.81 4.11 -16.83
CA LEU A 33 16.46 3.40 -18.06
C LEU A 33 16.34 1.88 -17.89
N PRO A 34 17.27 1.15 -17.24
CA PRO A 34 17.22 -0.30 -17.21
C PRO A 34 15.95 -0.84 -16.54
N GLY A 35 15.63 -0.35 -15.34
CA GLY A 35 14.42 -0.75 -14.62
C GLY A 35 13.14 -0.32 -15.33
N ALA A 36 13.09 0.92 -15.83
CA ALA A 36 11.92 1.43 -16.52
C ALA A 36 11.62 0.64 -17.81
N LEU A 37 12.65 0.30 -18.60
CA LEU A 37 12.50 -0.47 -19.83
C LEU A 37 12.00 -1.89 -19.55
N VAL A 38 12.57 -2.58 -18.56
CA VAL A 38 12.13 -3.93 -18.19
C VAL A 38 10.68 -3.92 -17.71
N THR A 39 10.30 -2.94 -16.87
CA THR A 39 8.90 -2.78 -16.45
C THR A 39 7.98 -2.51 -17.63
N ALA A 40 8.37 -1.64 -18.56
CA ALA A 40 7.57 -1.32 -19.74
C ALA A 40 7.38 -2.55 -20.65
N ILE A 41 8.45 -3.31 -20.90
CA ILE A 41 8.38 -4.55 -21.69
C ILE A 41 7.45 -5.56 -21.01
N ALA A 42 7.57 -5.75 -19.70
CA ALA A 42 6.71 -6.65 -18.94
C ALA A 42 5.23 -6.20 -18.94
N ALA A 43 4.97 -4.89 -18.83
CA ALA A 43 3.63 -4.34 -18.90
C ALA A 43 3.00 -4.52 -20.29
N LEU A 44 3.78 -4.34 -21.37
CA LEU A 44 3.32 -4.60 -22.74
C LEU A 44 3.06 -6.09 -22.97
N ALA A 45 3.92 -6.97 -22.46
CA ALA A 45 3.71 -8.41 -22.51
C ALA A 45 2.43 -8.80 -21.74
N ALA A 46 2.18 -8.20 -20.58
CA ALA A 46 0.96 -8.39 -19.81
C ALA A 46 -0.28 -7.93 -20.60
N ALA A 47 -0.20 -6.77 -21.26
CA ALA A 47 -1.29 -6.26 -22.08
C ALA A 47 -1.62 -7.19 -23.25
N TRP A 48 -0.59 -7.69 -23.94
CA TRP A 48 -0.77 -8.65 -25.03
C TRP A 48 -1.38 -9.97 -24.53
N LEU A 49 -0.90 -10.52 -23.40
CA LEU A 49 -1.46 -11.74 -22.82
C LEU A 49 -2.92 -11.54 -22.37
N ALA A 50 -3.20 -10.42 -21.72
CA ALA A 50 -4.52 -10.08 -21.22
C ALA A 50 -5.55 -10.02 -22.37
N ASP A 51 -5.18 -9.36 -23.47
CA ASP A 51 -6.01 -9.28 -24.67
C ASP A 51 -6.19 -10.66 -25.33
N HIS A 52 -5.11 -11.42 -25.49
CA HIS A 52 -5.15 -12.71 -26.17
C HIS A 52 -5.90 -13.81 -25.40
N TYR A 53 -5.80 -13.82 -24.07
CA TYR A 53 -6.43 -14.83 -23.22
C TYR A 53 -7.70 -14.33 -22.51
N ALA A 54 -8.18 -13.13 -22.85
CA ALA A 54 -9.31 -12.47 -22.17
C ALA A 54 -9.16 -12.44 -20.64
N ALA A 55 -7.93 -12.24 -20.16
CA ALA A 55 -7.60 -12.23 -18.75
C ALA A 55 -7.50 -10.79 -18.20
N PRO A 56 -7.75 -10.56 -16.90
CA PRO A 56 -7.62 -9.23 -16.32
C PRO A 56 -6.20 -8.66 -16.48
N LEU A 57 -6.08 -7.50 -17.12
CA LEU A 57 -4.80 -6.83 -17.42
C LEU A 57 -3.88 -6.70 -16.21
N VAL A 58 -4.46 -6.26 -15.10
CA VAL A 58 -3.71 -5.99 -13.87
C VAL A 58 -3.23 -7.29 -13.22
N LEU A 59 -4.02 -8.37 -13.28
CA LEU A 59 -3.60 -9.70 -12.83
C LEU A 59 -2.41 -10.20 -13.66
N MET A 60 -2.47 -10.07 -14.99
CA MET A 60 -1.35 -10.45 -15.87
C MET A 60 -0.10 -9.62 -15.57
N GLY A 61 -0.25 -8.31 -15.34
CA GLY A 61 0.86 -7.45 -14.94
C GLY A 61 1.52 -7.91 -13.63
N LEU A 62 0.71 -8.29 -12.63
CA LEU A 62 1.19 -8.80 -11.36
C LEU A 62 1.96 -10.13 -11.53
N LEU A 63 1.38 -11.09 -12.25
CA LEU A 63 1.97 -12.42 -12.44
C LEU A 63 3.28 -12.35 -13.23
N ILE A 64 3.33 -11.57 -14.31
CA ILE A 64 4.56 -11.36 -15.09
C ILE A 64 5.61 -10.63 -14.24
N GLY A 65 5.22 -9.59 -13.51
CA GLY A 65 6.14 -8.89 -12.62
C GLY A 65 6.74 -9.82 -11.56
N LEU A 66 5.94 -10.70 -10.96
CA LEU A 66 6.41 -11.68 -9.98
C LEU A 66 7.35 -12.73 -10.61
N ALA A 67 7.01 -13.23 -11.80
CA ALA A 67 7.86 -14.14 -12.57
C ALA A 67 9.22 -13.50 -12.91
N MET A 68 9.25 -12.18 -13.08
CA MET A 68 10.44 -11.38 -13.36
C MET A 68 11.11 -10.81 -12.09
N SER A 69 10.72 -11.27 -10.89
CA SER A 69 11.25 -10.74 -9.63
C SER A 69 12.76 -10.90 -9.44
N PHE A 70 13.39 -11.85 -10.14
CA PHE A 70 14.84 -12.04 -10.14
C PHE A 70 15.60 -10.80 -10.66
N LEU A 71 15.00 -9.97 -11.52
CA LEU A 71 15.63 -8.74 -12.02
C LEU A 71 15.84 -7.67 -10.93
N SER A 72 15.12 -7.76 -9.81
CA SER A 72 15.34 -6.89 -8.65
C SER A 72 16.65 -7.18 -7.93
N GLN A 73 17.33 -8.28 -8.24
CA GLN A 73 18.65 -8.59 -7.69
C GLN A 73 19.77 -7.80 -8.38
N ASP A 74 19.57 -7.31 -9.60
CA ASP A 74 20.54 -6.46 -10.30
C ASP A 74 20.41 -4.99 -9.84
N PRO A 75 21.43 -4.40 -9.20
CA PRO A 75 21.39 -3.00 -8.74
C PRO A 75 21.10 -1.98 -9.84
N ARG A 76 21.39 -2.31 -11.11
CA ARG A 76 21.14 -1.42 -12.26
C ARG A 76 19.65 -1.18 -12.51
N THR A 77 18.77 -2.07 -12.08
CA THR A 77 17.32 -1.94 -12.30
C THR A 77 16.65 -1.10 -11.22
N HIS A 78 17.27 -0.95 -10.05
CA HIS A 78 16.63 -0.41 -8.84
C HIS A 78 16.03 0.98 -9.05
N ALA A 79 16.81 1.92 -9.60
CA ALA A 79 16.33 3.30 -9.78
C ALA A 79 15.13 3.38 -10.74
N GLY A 80 15.11 2.58 -11.81
CA GLY A 80 13.98 2.52 -12.73
C GLY A 80 12.76 1.81 -12.13
N LEU A 81 12.97 0.73 -11.39
CA LEU A 81 11.89 0.04 -10.66
C LEU A 81 11.28 0.94 -9.59
N ASP A 82 12.08 1.76 -8.89
CA ASP A 82 11.60 2.76 -7.93
C ASP A 82 10.79 3.86 -8.61
N LEU A 83 11.25 4.35 -9.76
CA LEU A 83 10.53 5.36 -10.53
C LEU A 83 9.14 4.85 -10.93
N MET A 84 9.05 3.60 -11.43
CA MET A 84 7.77 3.01 -11.81
C MET A 84 6.90 2.66 -10.60
N SER A 85 7.45 1.96 -9.59
CA SER A 85 6.66 1.53 -8.42
C SER A 85 6.19 2.69 -7.53
N GLN A 86 6.89 3.83 -7.53
CA GLN A 86 6.51 4.98 -6.71
C GLN A 86 5.98 6.16 -7.51
N THR A 87 6.75 6.67 -8.47
CA THR A 87 6.41 7.93 -9.13
C THR A 87 5.29 7.73 -10.14
N ALA A 88 5.37 6.69 -10.99
CA ALA A 88 4.28 6.37 -11.91
C ALA A 88 2.99 6.07 -11.14
N LEU A 89 3.06 5.31 -10.04
CA LEU A 89 1.92 5.07 -9.15
C LEU A 89 1.27 6.39 -8.69
N ARG A 90 2.06 7.29 -8.10
CA ARG A 90 1.56 8.56 -7.54
C ARG A 90 0.94 9.45 -8.61
N ILE A 91 1.55 9.54 -9.79
CA ILE A 91 0.99 10.30 -10.92
C ILE A 91 -0.30 9.62 -11.42
N GLY A 92 -0.31 8.29 -11.57
CA GLY A 92 -1.48 7.52 -11.95
C GLY A 92 -2.66 7.77 -11.01
N ILE A 93 -2.43 7.74 -9.70
CA ILE A 93 -3.43 8.06 -8.68
C ILE A 93 -3.97 9.48 -8.85
N VAL A 94 -3.11 10.47 -9.06
CA VAL A 94 -3.54 11.86 -9.30
C VAL A 94 -4.46 11.92 -10.52
N LEU A 95 -4.08 11.29 -11.62
CA LEU A 95 -4.87 11.26 -12.86
C LEU A 95 -6.21 10.52 -12.71
N VAL A 96 -6.31 9.50 -11.86
CA VAL A 96 -7.62 8.89 -11.49
C VAL A 96 -8.57 9.93 -10.91
N GLY A 97 -8.07 10.98 -10.25
CA GLY A 97 -8.89 12.08 -9.76
C GLY A 97 -9.64 12.82 -10.86
N ALA A 98 -9.14 12.82 -12.11
CA ALA A 98 -9.78 13.53 -13.23
C ALA A 98 -11.11 12.91 -13.68
N ARG A 99 -11.40 11.66 -13.29
CA ARG A 99 -12.69 11.00 -13.57
C ARG A 99 -13.60 10.89 -12.35
N ILE A 100 -13.08 11.17 -11.15
CA ILE A 100 -13.86 11.10 -9.91
C ILE A 100 -14.57 12.42 -9.64
N THR A 101 -15.78 12.35 -9.11
CA THR A 101 -16.57 13.53 -8.71
C THR A 101 -16.88 13.53 -7.22
N ALA A 102 -17.21 14.69 -6.67
CA ALA A 102 -17.68 14.85 -5.30
C ALA A 102 -18.97 14.06 -5.02
N GLY A 103 -19.79 13.80 -6.06
CA GLY A 103 -20.97 12.94 -5.97
C GLY A 103 -20.61 11.51 -5.57
N GLN A 104 -19.54 10.94 -6.13
CA GLN A 104 -19.10 9.58 -5.77
C GLN A 104 -18.54 9.49 -4.35
N PHE A 105 -17.95 10.58 -3.83
CA PHE A 105 -17.61 10.66 -2.40
C PHE A 105 -18.85 10.72 -1.51
N ALA A 106 -19.90 11.42 -1.96
CA ALA A 106 -21.17 11.52 -1.24
C ALA A 106 -21.96 10.21 -1.27
N GLU A 107 -21.90 9.45 -2.38
CA GLU A 107 -22.48 8.11 -2.53
C GLU A 107 -21.88 7.10 -1.54
N LEU A 108 -20.57 7.23 -1.25
CA LEU A 108 -19.94 6.46 -0.17
C LEU A 108 -20.50 6.79 1.21
N GLY A 109 -21.10 7.96 1.42
CA GLY A 109 -21.85 8.28 2.64
C GLY A 109 -21.07 8.25 3.96
N PRO A 110 -21.72 8.63 5.07
CA PRO A 110 -21.08 8.61 6.40
C PRO A 110 -20.91 7.20 6.97
N LEU A 111 -21.75 6.24 6.55
CA LEU A 111 -21.75 4.87 7.08
C LEU A 111 -20.48 4.10 6.65
N PRO A 112 -20.15 3.95 5.37
CA PRO A 112 -18.87 3.38 4.91
C PRO A 112 -17.63 4.05 5.51
N PHE A 113 -17.65 5.37 5.71
CA PHE A 113 -16.55 6.05 6.42
C PHE A 113 -16.44 5.60 7.89
N ALA A 114 -17.56 5.52 8.61
CA ALA A 114 -17.58 5.04 10.00
C ALA A 114 -17.17 3.55 10.09
N LEU A 115 -17.66 2.71 9.18
CA LEU A 115 -17.27 1.30 9.05
C LEU A 115 -15.77 1.19 8.80
N LEU A 116 -15.21 2.00 7.89
CA LEU A 116 -13.78 2.02 7.59
C LEU A 116 -12.94 2.36 8.82
N VAL A 117 -13.29 3.40 9.56
CA VAL A 117 -12.61 3.77 10.81
C VAL A 117 -12.73 2.65 11.85
N GLY A 118 -13.92 2.05 11.97
CA GLY A 118 -14.18 0.91 12.85
C GLY A 118 -13.31 -0.30 12.51
N ILE A 119 -13.23 -0.68 11.24
CA ILE A 119 -12.36 -1.76 10.73
C ILE A 119 -10.91 -1.46 11.08
N MET A 120 -10.42 -0.25 10.81
CA MET A 120 -9.03 0.12 11.10
C MET A 120 -8.69 -0.04 12.59
N LEU A 121 -9.56 0.46 13.48
CA LEU A 121 -9.38 0.34 14.93
C LEU A 121 -9.46 -1.12 15.38
N ALA A 122 -10.46 -1.86 14.91
CA ALA A 122 -10.67 -3.26 15.26
C ALA A 122 -9.48 -4.14 14.83
N VAL A 123 -8.96 -3.96 13.62
CA VAL A 123 -7.77 -4.68 13.12
C VAL A 123 -6.58 -4.43 14.05
N ILE A 124 -6.31 -3.18 14.43
CA ILE A 124 -5.22 -2.85 15.35
C ILE A 124 -5.43 -3.53 16.71
N LEU A 125 -6.62 -3.38 17.30
CA LEU A 125 -6.93 -3.89 18.63
C LEU A 125 -6.91 -5.41 18.69
N ILE A 126 -7.53 -6.10 17.73
CA ILE A 126 -7.59 -7.56 17.64
C ILE A 126 -6.20 -8.13 17.43
N THR A 127 -5.39 -7.52 16.56
CA THR A 127 -4.00 -7.97 16.33
C THR A 127 -3.18 -7.86 17.62
N VAL A 128 -3.25 -6.72 18.33
CA VAL A 128 -2.54 -6.53 19.60
C VAL A 128 -3.05 -7.47 20.69
N ALA A 129 -4.37 -7.72 20.76
CA ALA A 129 -4.97 -8.67 21.70
C ALA A 129 -4.51 -10.11 21.43
N SER A 130 -4.39 -10.50 20.17
CA SER A 130 -3.93 -11.83 19.73
C SER A 130 -2.44 -12.08 19.98
N ALA A 131 -1.64 -11.04 20.26
CA ALA A 131 -0.18 -11.14 20.39
C ALA A 131 0.27 -12.23 21.37
N ARG A 132 -0.43 -12.36 22.52
CA ARG A 132 -0.11 -13.35 23.55
C ARG A 132 -0.35 -14.78 23.10
N LEU A 133 -1.36 -15.03 22.25
CA LEU A 133 -1.68 -16.36 21.74
C LEU A 133 -0.52 -16.95 20.92
N PHE A 134 0.20 -16.09 20.21
CA PHE A 134 1.33 -16.47 19.35
C PHE A 134 2.70 -16.23 20.00
N ARG A 135 2.74 -15.91 21.30
CA ARG A 135 3.96 -15.58 22.06
C ARG A 135 4.75 -14.42 21.42
N GLN A 136 4.04 -13.46 20.82
CA GLN A 136 4.61 -12.28 20.18
C GLN A 136 4.55 -11.06 21.12
N ASP A 137 5.47 -10.13 20.90
CA ASP A 137 5.47 -8.86 21.62
C ASP A 137 4.33 -7.95 21.18
N ARG A 138 3.76 -7.19 22.12
CA ARG A 138 2.62 -6.29 21.86
C ARG A 138 2.98 -5.15 20.93
N HIS A 139 4.22 -4.65 20.97
CA HIS A 139 4.68 -3.60 20.06
C HIS A 139 4.93 -4.14 18.66
N ALA A 140 5.42 -5.38 18.53
CA ALA A 140 5.50 -6.04 17.23
C ALA A 140 4.10 -6.30 16.62
N ALA A 141 3.12 -6.72 17.43
CA ALA A 141 1.74 -6.86 17.00
C ALA A 141 1.07 -5.53 16.66
N LEU A 142 1.36 -4.46 17.41
CA LEU A 142 0.91 -3.10 17.10
C LEU A 142 1.49 -2.60 15.78
N LEU A 143 2.78 -2.86 15.53
CA LEU A 143 3.44 -2.54 14.27
C LEU A 143 2.73 -3.27 13.11
N ALA A 144 2.55 -4.59 13.21
CA ALA A 144 1.92 -5.40 12.17
C ALA A 144 0.45 -5.02 11.93
N GLY A 145 -0.34 -4.88 13.00
CA GLY A 145 -1.76 -4.52 12.93
C GLY A 145 -1.97 -3.10 12.41
N GLY A 146 -1.20 -2.13 12.91
CA GLY A 146 -1.28 -0.73 12.45
C GLY A 146 -0.80 -0.56 11.01
N ALA A 147 0.28 -1.23 10.63
CA ALA A 147 0.73 -1.23 9.25
C ALA A 147 -0.34 -1.83 8.31
N THR A 148 -0.92 -2.97 8.68
CA THR A 148 -2.00 -3.62 7.92
C THR A 148 -3.27 -2.78 7.81
N ALA A 149 -3.69 -2.16 8.92
CA ALA A 149 -4.91 -1.36 8.98
C ALA A 149 -4.84 -0.06 8.18
N ILE A 150 -3.66 0.54 7.99
CA ILE A 150 -3.54 1.88 7.40
C ILE A 150 -3.14 1.81 5.91
N CYS A 151 -1.87 1.56 5.60
CA CYS A 151 -1.35 1.60 4.22
C CYS A 151 -0.10 0.73 4.01
N GLY A 152 0.09 -0.28 4.85
CA GLY A 152 1.18 -1.23 4.77
C GLY A 152 2.53 -0.62 5.21
N VAL A 153 3.48 -0.60 4.28
CA VAL A 153 4.90 -0.26 4.54
C VAL A 153 5.08 1.17 5.07
N SER A 154 4.43 2.18 4.48
CA SER A 154 4.56 3.56 4.94
C SER A 154 4.06 3.75 6.36
N ALA A 155 2.99 3.04 6.74
CA ALA A 155 2.49 3.03 8.11
C ALA A 155 3.45 2.27 9.05
N ALA A 156 4.03 1.16 8.61
CA ALA A 156 5.03 0.43 9.39
C ALA A 156 6.25 1.31 9.72
N LEU A 157 6.80 2.04 8.75
CA LEU A 157 7.93 2.94 8.96
C LEU A 157 7.62 4.04 9.99
N ALA A 158 6.43 4.65 9.89
CA ALA A 158 5.99 5.68 10.80
C ALA A 158 5.74 5.14 12.22
N LEU A 159 5.12 3.97 12.33
CA LEU A 159 4.90 3.27 13.60
C LEU A 159 6.21 2.81 14.23
N TYR A 160 7.16 2.32 13.45
CA TYR A 160 8.49 1.94 13.93
C TYR A 160 9.23 3.13 14.54
N SER A 161 9.18 4.28 13.86
CA SER A 161 9.75 5.55 14.34
C SER A 161 9.08 6.04 15.63
N LEU A 162 7.81 5.70 15.85
CA LEU A 162 7.05 6.07 17.04
C LEU A 162 7.26 5.10 18.21
N ILE A 163 7.33 3.80 17.94
CA ILE A 163 7.51 2.72 18.92
C ILE A 163 8.96 2.68 19.43
N GLY A 164 9.93 2.86 18.54
CA GLY A 164 11.35 2.81 18.83
C GLY A 164 11.97 1.42 18.70
N ASP A 165 13.23 1.40 18.27
CA ASP A 165 14.10 0.23 18.08
C ASP A 165 14.31 -0.61 19.35
N LYS A 166 14.29 0.02 20.53
CA LYS A 166 14.36 -0.67 21.83
C LYS A 166 13.17 -1.59 22.11
N ARG A 167 12.01 -1.32 21.50
CA ARG A 167 10.76 -2.07 21.72
C ARG A 167 10.46 -3.04 20.59
N VAL A 168 10.87 -2.69 19.37
CA VAL A 168 10.78 -3.58 18.21
C VAL A 168 12.15 -3.63 17.55
N ASP A 169 12.78 -4.79 17.60
CA ASP A 169 14.04 -5.00 16.92
C ASP A 169 13.89 -4.89 15.38
N GLN A 170 15.02 -4.66 14.71
CA GLN A 170 15.07 -4.48 13.27
C GLN A 170 14.65 -5.73 12.48
N ALA A 171 14.88 -6.92 13.03
CA ALA A 171 14.48 -8.17 12.40
C ALA A 171 12.96 -8.28 12.31
N ARG A 172 12.24 -8.00 13.40
CA ARG A 172 10.77 -7.97 13.47
C ARG A 172 10.17 -6.87 12.62
N PHE A 173 10.81 -5.71 12.55
CA PHE A 173 10.40 -4.65 11.64
C PHE A 173 10.49 -5.12 10.18
N THR A 174 11.63 -5.67 9.78
CA THR A 174 11.86 -6.21 8.43
C THR A 174 10.88 -7.32 8.09
N MET A 175 10.65 -8.26 9.01
CA MET A 175 9.64 -9.33 8.90
C MET A 175 8.25 -8.76 8.63
N THR A 176 7.88 -7.70 9.34
CA THR A 176 6.59 -7.03 9.17
C THR A 176 6.46 -6.45 7.77
N LEU A 177 7.50 -5.77 7.26
CA LEU A 177 7.47 -5.21 5.90
C LEU A 177 7.32 -6.30 4.83
N VAL A 178 8.12 -7.36 4.94
CA VAL A 178 8.09 -8.49 3.98
C VAL A 178 6.73 -9.19 4.04
N GLY A 179 6.25 -9.52 5.24
CA GLY A 179 4.99 -10.24 5.41
C GLY A 179 3.79 -9.44 4.93
N ILE A 180 3.75 -8.13 5.16
CA ILE A 180 2.67 -7.27 4.65
C ILE A 180 2.71 -7.18 3.13
N THR A 181 3.89 -7.05 2.54
CA THR A 181 4.04 -7.00 1.07
C THR A 181 3.47 -8.25 0.42
N VAL A 182 3.73 -9.40 1.04
CA VAL A 182 3.31 -10.71 0.54
C VAL A 182 1.84 -10.96 0.80
N ALA A 183 1.35 -10.68 2.01
CA ALA A 183 -0.06 -10.76 2.34
C ALA A 183 -0.90 -9.87 1.42
N SER A 184 -0.40 -8.68 1.10
CA SER A 184 -1.05 -7.74 0.20
C SER A 184 -1.01 -8.18 -1.27
N ALA A 185 0.08 -8.81 -1.73
CA ALA A 185 0.15 -9.41 -3.07
C ALA A 185 -0.84 -10.59 -3.22
N LEU A 186 -0.91 -11.45 -2.19
CA LEU A 186 -1.90 -12.53 -2.12
C LEU A 186 -3.32 -11.99 -2.11
N ALA A 187 -3.61 -10.99 -1.28
CA ALA A 187 -4.91 -10.34 -1.21
C ALA A 187 -5.32 -9.71 -2.55
N MET A 188 -4.40 -9.04 -3.25
CA MET A 188 -4.64 -8.47 -4.57
C MET A 188 -5.01 -9.52 -5.61
N THR A 189 -4.41 -10.71 -5.51
CA THR A 189 -4.70 -11.82 -6.43
C THR A 189 -6.02 -12.49 -6.10
N LEU A 190 -6.28 -12.75 -4.81
CA LEU A 190 -7.40 -13.58 -4.36
C LEU A 190 -8.70 -12.79 -4.18
N TYR A 191 -8.66 -11.57 -3.66
CA TYR A 191 -9.87 -10.86 -3.24
C TYR A 191 -10.80 -10.48 -4.40
N PRO A 192 -10.32 -10.07 -5.59
CA PRO A 192 -11.21 -9.86 -6.74
C PRO A 192 -11.95 -11.13 -7.15
N ILE A 193 -11.27 -12.29 -7.11
CA ILE A 193 -11.88 -13.59 -7.42
C ILE A 193 -12.94 -13.93 -6.38
N LEU A 194 -12.62 -13.79 -5.08
CA LEU A 194 -13.57 -14.03 -4.00
C LEU A 194 -14.78 -13.10 -4.07
N ALA A 195 -14.59 -11.83 -4.41
CA ALA A 195 -15.68 -10.87 -4.58
C ALA A 195 -16.60 -11.27 -5.74
N ALA A 196 -16.05 -11.83 -6.82
CA ALA A 196 -16.83 -12.28 -7.98
C ALA A 196 -17.65 -13.53 -7.65
N GLU A 197 -17.03 -14.51 -6.97
CA GLU A 197 -17.71 -15.74 -6.51
C GLU A 197 -18.82 -15.45 -5.49
N LEU A 198 -18.65 -14.42 -4.66
CA LEU A 198 -19.68 -13.94 -3.73
C LEU A 198 -20.72 -13.03 -4.39
N ALA A 199 -20.64 -12.81 -5.71
CA ALA A 199 -21.53 -11.95 -6.49
C ALA A 199 -21.68 -10.52 -5.91
N LEU A 200 -20.59 -9.97 -5.37
CA LEU A 200 -20.59 -8.61 -4.83
C LEU A 200 -20.78 -7.57 -5.96
N SER A 201 -21.51 -6.51 -5.67
CA SER A 201 -21.59 -5.36 -6.58
C SER A 201 -20.23 -4.64 -6.70
N ASP A 202 -20.05 -3.83 -7.75
CA ASP A 202 -18.82 -3.05 -7.97
C ASP A 202 -18.43 -2.18 -6.77
N THR A 203 -19.41 -1.52 -6.14
CA THR A 203 -19.18 -0.69 -4.95
C THR A 203 -18.76 -1.53 -3.75
N GLN A 204 -19.41 -2.68 -3.55
CA GLN A 204 -19.09 -3.61 -2.46
C GLN A 204 -17.70 -4.24 -2.63
N ALA A 205 -17.38 -4.73 -3.83
CA ALA A 205 -16.07 -5.26 -4.16
C ALA A 205 -14.98 -4.20 -4.01
N GLY A 206 -15.23 -2.98 -4.51
CA GLY A 206 -14.32 -1.85 -4.34
C GLY A 206 -14.07 -1.48 -2.87
N PHE A 207 -15.11 -1.49 -2.04
CA PHE A 207 -14.97 -1.25 -0.61
C PHE A 207 -14.19 -2.38 0.08
N LEU A 208 -14.55 -3.64 -0.15
CA LEU A 208 -13.86 -4.82 0.38
C LEU A 208 -12.37 -4.74 0.07
N ILE A 209 -12.02 -4.58 -1.21
CA ILE A 209 -10.64 -4.53 -1.69
C ILE A 209 -9.90 -3.32 -1.10
N GLY A 210 -10.48 -2.13 -1.17
CA GLY A 210 -9.87 -0.90 -0.65
C GLY A 210 -9.65 -0.92 0.87
N ALA A 211 -10.57 -1.53 1.62
CA ALA A 211 -10.53 -1.61 3.08
C ALA A 211 -9.59 -2.71 3.60
N SER A 212 -9.41 -3.80 2.86
CA SER A 212 -8.70 -4.99 3.37
C SER A 212 -7.31 -5.22 2.77
N ILE A 213 -7.04 -4.82 1.52
CA ILE A 213 -5.68 -4.88 0.94
C ILE A 213 -4.79 -3.86 1.66
N HIS A 214 -3.49 -4.09 1.77
CA HIS A 214 -2.62 -3.32 2.68
C HIS A 214 -1.92 -2.19 1.95
N ASP A 215 -1.28 -2.52 0.83
CA ASP A 215 -0.55 -1.57 -0.02
C ASP A 215 -1.50 -0.74 -0.90
N VAL A 216 -1.10 0.49 -1.22
CA VAL A 216 -1.90 1.42 -2.02
C VAL A 216 -2.00 0.95 -3.47
N ALA A 217 -0.88 0.61 -4.10
CA ALA A 217 -0.85 0.19 -5.49
C ALA A 217 -1.63 -1.10 -5.70
N GLN A 218 -1.44 -2.05 -4.78
CA GLN A 218 -2.08 -3.36 -4.88
C GLN A 218 -3.59 -3.30 -4.61
N ALA A 219 -4.06 -2.41 -3.72
CA ALA A 219 -5.50 -2.25 -3.50
C ALA A 219 -6.19 -1.63 -4.71
N ILE A 220 -5.59 -0.57 -5.26
CA ILE A 220 -6.10 0.09 -6.46
C ILE A 220 -6.09 -0.90 -7.63
N GLY A 221 -4.97 -1.59 -7.84
CA GLY A 221 -4.84 -2.63 -8.85
C GLY A 221 -5.86 -3.75 -8.69
N GLY A 222 -6.07 -4.26 -7.48
CA GLY A 222 -7.09 -5.26 -7.19
C GLY A 222 -8.49 -4.78 -7.57
N GLY A 223 -8.84 -3.53 -7.22
CA GLY A 223 -10.14 -2.95 -7.56
C GLY A 223 -10.36 -2.87 -9.07
N PHE A 224 -9.37 -2.35 -9.81
CA PHE A 224 -9.42 -2.30 -11.28
C PHE A 224 -9.38 -3.67 -11.96
N SER A 225 -8.85 -4.69 -11.29
CA SER A 225 -8.89 -6.08 -11.79
C SER A 225 -10.31 -6.65 -11.74
N PHE A 226 -11.16 -6.13 -10.82
CA PHE A 226 -12.56 -6.50 -10.71
C PHE A 226 -13.41 -5.72 -11.72
N SER A 227 -13.41 -4.39 -11.63
CA SER A 227 -14.11 -3.51 -12.58
C SER A 227 -13.60 -2.06 -12.49
N PRO A 228 -13.84 -1.21 -13.50
CA PRO A 228 -13.48 0.20 -13.44
C PRO A 228 -14.07 0.93 -12.23
N GLN A 229 -15.35 0.68 -11.91
CA GLN A 229 -16.05 1.28 -10.78
C GLN A 229 -15.50 0.78 -9.45
N ALA A 230 -15.24 -0.53 -9.30
CA ALA A 230 -14.61 -1.06 -8.10
C ALA A 230 -13.20 -0.45 -7.88
N GLY A 231 -12.46 -0.19 -8.95
CA GLY A 231 -11.18 0.53 -8.91
C GLY A 231 -11.29 1.96 -8.37
N GLU A 232 -12.34 2.69 -8.73
CA GLU A 232 -12.62 4.05 -8.21
C GLU A 232 -12.92 4.01 -6.71
N VAL A 233 -13.86 3.15 -6.31
CA VAL A 233 -14.25 3.00 -4.91
C VAL A 233 -13.06 2.53 -4.06
N ALA A 234 -12.30 1.53 -4.53
CA ALA A 234 -11.09 1.07 -3.85
C ALA A 234 -10.04 2.19 -3.70
N THR A 235 -9.90 3.04 -4.72
CA THR A 235 -9.01 4.22 -4.66
C THR A 235 -9.48 5.18 -3.58
N ILE A 236 -10.77 5.54 -3.54
CA ILE A 236 -11.31 6.45 -2.55
C ILE A 236 -11.12 5.89 -1.14
N VAL A 237 -11.53 4.63 -0.90
CA VAL A 237 -11.40 3.96 0.40
C VAL A 237 -9.93 3.89 0.84
N LYS A 238 -9.03 3.51 -0.06
CA LYS A 238 -7.59 3.41 0.24
C LYS A 238 -6.96 4.77 0.55
N LEU A 239 -7.23 5.80 -0.25
CA LEU A 239 -6.68 7.13 -0.01
C LEU A 239 -7.24 7.76 1.27
N THR A 240 -8.48 7.44 1.61
CA THR A 240 -9.08 7.82 2.90
C THR A 240 -8.28 7.20 4.06
N ARG A 241 -7.93 5.90 3.99
CA ARG A 241 -7.05 5.27 5.00
C ARG A 241 -5.68 5.92 5.09
N VAL A 242 -5.08 6.30 3.95
CA VAL A 242 -3.79 7.01 3.93
C VAL A 242 -3.92 8.40 4.59
N ALA A 243 -5.00 9.14 4.33
CA ALA A 243 -5.26 10.42 4.99
C ALA A 243 -5.46 10.25 6.51
N LEU A 244 -6.07 9.14 6.93
CA LEU A 244 -6.26 8.77 8.34
C LEU A 244 -4.99 8.23 9.03
N LEU A 245 -3.85 8.12 8.33
CA LEU A 245 -2.57 7.73 8.93
C LEU A 245 -2.17 8.67 10.07
N ALA A 246 -2.23 9.97 9.84
CA ALA A 246 -1.86 10.97 10.83
C ALA A 246 -2.69 10.89 12.13
N PRO A 247 -4.03 10.94 12.10
CA PRO A 247 -4.83 10.80 13.32
C PRO A 247 -4.62 9.44 13.99
N MET A 248 -4.45 8.35 13.24
CA MET A 248 -4.15 7.05 13.84
C MET A 248 -2.79 7.00 14.55
N LEU A 249 -1.73 7.56 13.95
CA LEU A 249 -0.43 7.65 14.61
C LEU A 249 -0.49 8.49 15.88
N MET A 250 -1.28 9.56 15.88
CA MET A 250 -1.51 10.36 17.09
C MET A 250 -2.17 9.52 18.20
N LEU A 251 -3.23 8.77 17.87
CA LEU A 251 -3.90 7.88 18.84
C LEU A 251 -2.94 6.82 19.39
N VAL A 252 -2.15 6.18 18.53
CA VAL A 252 -1.13 5.21 18.93
C VAL A 252 -0.05 5.86 19.80
N GLY A 253 0.39 7.08 19.47
CA GLY A 253 1.38 7.83 20.23
C GLY A 253 0.89 8.17 21.64
N LEU A 254 -0.37 8.62 21.76
CA LEU A 254 -1.02 8.88 23.05
C LEU A 254 -1.14 7.60 23.89
N TRP A 255 -1.49 6.47 23.26
CA TRP A 255 -1.55 5.18 23.93
C TRP A 255 -0.17 4.73 24.46
N LEU A 256 0.89 4.86 23.65
CA LEU A 256 2.26 4.54 24.05
C LEU A 256 2.77 5.45 25.18
N ALA A 257 2.43 6.74 25.15
CA ALA A 257 2.81 7.71 26.18
C ALA A 257 2.16 7.43 27.54
N ARG A 258 0.92 6.93 27.54
CA ARG A 258 0.23 6.48 28.76
C ARG A 258 0.81 5.19 29.33
N ALA A 259 1.33 4.31 28.46
CA ALA A 259 1.90 3.02 28.86
C ALA A 259 3.37 3.09 29.32
N GLY A 260 4.07 4.20 29.09
CA GLY A 260 5.45 4.41 29.55
C GLY A 260 5.75 5.90 29.70
N GLY A 261 6.00 6.33 30.93
CA GLY A 261 6.13 7.73 31.31
C GLY A 261 7.15 8.51 30.49
N GLY A 262 6.66 9.51 29.76
CA GLY A 262 7.38 10.75 29.45
C GLY A 262 8.51 10.67 28.42
N ASP A 263 8.19 10.53 27.13
CA ASP A 263 8.94 11.21 26.04
C ASP A 263 8.29 11.03 24.64
N ALA A 264 7.41 10.03 24.47
CA ALA A 264 6.70 9.80 23.20
C ALA A 264 5.78 10.96 22.79
N ALA A 265 5.21 11.70 23.76
CA ALA A 265 4.32 12.82 23.51
C ALA A 265 5.02 14.07 22.95
N LYS A 266 6.36 14.17 23.03
CA LYS A 266 7.13 15.33 22.53
C LYS A 266 7.60 15.18 21.07
N ARG A 267 7.52 13.99 20.46
CA ARG A 267 7.86 13.83 19.04
C ARG A 267 6.76 14.45 18.19
N ARG A 268 7.04 15.63 17.61
CA ARG A 268 6.21 16.22 16.56
C ARG A 268 6.14 15.23 15.41
N ILE A 269 5.00 14.56 15.23
CA ILE A 269 4.72 13.76 14.04
C ILE A 269 4.59 14.77 12.89
N PRO A 270 5.47 14.78 11.88
CA PRO A 270 5.35 15.69 10.76
C PRO A 270 4.08 15.33 9.96
N LEU A 271 3.02 16.09 10.20
CA LEU A 271 1.75 16.00 9.49
C LEU A 271 1.90 16.64 8.12
N ARG A 272 2.35 15.88 7.12
CA ARG A 272 2.28 16.30 5.72
C ARG A 272 1.52 15.24 4.94
N LEU A 273 0.33 15.59 4.44
CA LEU A 273 -0.35 14.73 3.48
C LEU A 273 0.56 14.54 2.26
N PRO A 274 0.70 13.31 1.75
CA PRO A 274 1.42 13.07 0.51
C PRO A 274 0.86 13.94 -0.62
N TRP A 275 1.76 14.54 -1.42
CA TRP A 275 1.38 15.46 -2.49
C TRP A 275 0.39 14.86 -3.49
N PHE A 276 0.48 13.54 -3.73
CA PHE A 276 -0.38 12.85 -4.69
C PHE A 276 -1.84 12.76 -4.20
N ILE A 277 -2.08 12.76 -2.90
CA ILE A 277 -3.44 12.85 -2.33
C ILE A 277 -4.01 14.25 -2.60
N LEU A 278 -3.19 15.28 -2.39
CA LEU A 278 -3.58 16.66 -2.68
C LEU A 278 -3.86 16.86 -4.18
N GLY A 279 -3.02 16.30 -5.05
CA GLY A 279 -3.22 16.33 -6.50
C GLY A 279 -4.48 15.59 -6.93
N PHE A 280 -4.74 14.40 -6.37
CA PHE A 280 -5.96 13.63 -6.59
C PHE A 280 -7.21 14.42 -6.17
N LEU A 281 -7.23 14.96 -4.95
CA LEU A 281 -8.34 15.77 -4.45
C LEU A 281 -8.55 17.04 -5.29
N ALA A 282 -7.46 17.68 -5.73
CA ALA A 282 -7.54 18.85 -6.60
C ALA A 282 -8.15 18.53 -7.96
N LEU A 283 -7.76 17.42 -8.60
CA LEU A 283 -8.37 17.01 -9.87
C LEU A 283 -9.82 16.56 -9.71
N ALA A 284 -10.14 15.84 -8.64
CA ALA A 284 -11.53 15.45 -8.34
C ALA A 284 -12.42 16.68 -8.07
N ALA A 285 -11.92 17.65 -7.31
CA ALA A 285 -12.61 18.91 -7.07
C ALA A 285 -12.79 19.71 -8.37
N LEU A 286 -11.74 19.78 -9.21
CA LEU A 286 -11.81 20.44 -10.51
C LEU A 286 -12.87 19.80 -11.41
N ASN A 287 -12.87 18.47 -11.52
CA ASN A 287 -13.86 17.72 -12.30
C ASN A 287 -15.30 17.88 -11.75
N SER A 288 -15.44 18.17 -10.46
CA SER A 288 -16.75 18.41 -9.82
C SER A 288 -17.27 19.83 -10.02
N LEU A 289 -16.37 20.81 -10.14
CA LEU A 289 -16.72 22.23 -10.30
C LEU A 289 -16.85 22.64 -11.76
N VAL A 290 -16.04 22.02 -12.63
CA VAL A 290 -15.94 22.33 -14.04
C VAL A 290 -16.05 21.03 -14.82
N ALA A 291 -17.00 20.95 -15.74
CA ALA A 291 -17.08 19.83 -16.67
C ALA A 291 -15.82 19.81 -17.54
N LEU A 292 -14.93 18.85 -17.28
CA LEU A 292 -13.71 18.68 -18.06
C LEU A 292 -14.05 18.19 -19.48
N PRO A 293 -13.32 18.62 -20.51
CA PRO A 293 -13.52 18.11 -21.85
C PRO A 293 -13.32 16.58 -21.88
N ARG A 294 -14.28 15.85 -22.46
CA ARG A 294 -14.21 14.38 -22.65
C ARG A 294 -12.84 13.88 -23.14
N PRO A 295 -12.21 14.45 -24.19
CA PRO A 295 -10.91 13.97 -24.65
C PRO A 295 -9.79 14.13 -23.61
N ALA A 296 -9.87 15.13 -22.73
CA ALA A 296 -8.89 15.30 -21.66
C ALA A 296 -9.08 14.24 -20.56
N VAL A 297 -10.33 13.91 -20.22
CA VAL A 297 -10.67 12.85 -19.26
C VAL A 297 -10.24 11.49 -19.82
N ASP A 298 -10.53 11.20 -21.09
CA ASP A 298 -10.15 9.94 -21.74
C ASP A 298 -8.63 9.77 -21.81
N ALA A 299 -7.90 10.83 -22.16
CA ALA A 299 -6.43 10.82 -22.17
C ALA A 299 -5.86 10.63 -20.75
N ALA A 300 -6.43 11.30 -19.74
CA ALA A 300 -6.03 11.13 -18.35
C ALA A 300 -6.28 9.70 -17.85
N ASN A 301 -7.42 9.10 -18.24
CA ASN A 301 -7.77 7.73 -17.89
C ASN A 301 -6.82 6.71 -18.51
N MET A 302 -6.52 6.86 -19.80
CA MET A 302 -5.58 5.99 -20.50
C MET A 302 -4.17 6.09 -19.89
N ALA A 303 -3.72 7.31 -19.61
CA ALA A 303 -2.45 7.54 -18.93
C ALA A 303 -2.43 6.95 -17.51
N ALA A 304 -3.50 7.13 -16.74
CA ALA A 304 -3.63 6.56 -15.39
C ALA A 304 -3.53 5.04 -15.43
N GLN A 305 -4.27 4.37 -16.32
CA GLN A 305 -4.23 2.90 -16.45
C GLN A 305 -2.83 2.40 -16.82
N ALA A 306 -2.17 3.04 -17.78
CA ALA A 306 -0.80 2.69 -18.17
C ALA A 306 0.20 2.86 -17.01
N LEU A 307 0.14 4.00 -16.31
CA LEU A 307 1.03 4.29 -15.17
C LEU A 307 0.79 3.34 -13.99
N LEU A 308 -0.46 3.00 -13.70
CA LEU A 308 -0.81 2.04 -12.65
C LEU A 308 -0.35 0.64 -13.00
N LEU A 309 -0.49 0.21 -14.26
CA LEU A 309 0.04 -1.08 -14.72
C LEU A 309 1.56 -1.16 -14.55
N LEU A 310 2.29 -0.13 -14.99
CA LEU A 310 3.75 -0.04 -14.80
C LEU A 310 4.12 -0.11 -13.31
N ALA A 311 3.39 0.61 -12.47
CA ALA A 311 3.62 0.62 -11.03
C ALA A 311 3.41 -0.77 -10.39
N ILE A 312 2.35 -1.46 -10.78
CA ILE A 312 2.00 -2.80 -10.28
C ILE A 312 3.07 -3.81 -10.70
N VAL A 313 3.45 -3.81 -11.98
CA VAL A 313 4.49 -4.68 -12.53
C VAL A 313 5.82 -4.45 -11.81
N ALA A 314 6.23 -3.19 -11.64
CA ALA A 314 7.47 -2.85 -10.93
C ALA A 314 7.41 -3.25 -9.45
N THR A 315 6.26 -3.09 -8.80
CA THR A 315 6.06 -3.51 -7.40
C THR A 315 6.16 -5.03 -7.26
N ALA A 316 5.58 -5.78 -8.20
CA ALA A 316 5.66 -7.23 -8.23
C ALA A 316 7.09 -7.74 -8.50
N MET A 317 7.83 -7.09 -9.40
CA MET A 317 9.25 -7.40 -9.65
C MET A 317 10.12 -7.19 -8.40
N LYS A 318 9.77 -6.22 -7.55
CA LYS A 318 10.49 -5.95 -6.30
C LYS A 318 10.14 -6.92 -5.17
N ALA A 319 9.20 -7.84 -5.36
CA ALA A 319 8.81 -8.79 -4.33
C ALA A 319 9.98 -9.75 -3.99
N ARG A 320 10.45 -9.70 -2.73
CA ARG A 320 11.54 -10.56 -2.24
C ARG A 320 11.01 -11.84 -1.62
N LEU A 321 10.51 -12.75 -2.46
CA LEU A 321 9.85 -13.98 -2.00
C LEU A 321 10.79 -14.91 -1.20
N HIS A 322 12.10 -14.88 -1.47
CA HIS A 322 13.11 -15.69 -0.76
C HIS A 322 13.20 -15.36 0.74
N LEU A 323 12.99 -14.09 1.14
CA LEU A 323 13.05 -13.67 2.55
C LEU A 323 11.95 -14.30 3.42
N LEU A 324 10.88 -14.82 2.80
CA LEU A 324 9.81 -15.53 3.50
C LEU A 324 10.20 -16.94 3.91
N LEU A 325 11.03 -17.61 3.11
CA LEU A 325 11.31 -19.05 3.25
C LEU A 325 12.30 -19.34 4.37
N ASP A 326 13.15 -18.36 4.71
CA ASP A 326 14.21 -18.52 5.71
C ASP A 326 13.74 -18.24 7.16
N GLN A 327 12.47 -17.87 7.38
CA GLN A 327 11.97 -17.41 8.68
C GLN A 327 10.75 -18.20 9.16
N GLY A 328 10.75 -18.57 10.46
CA GLY A 328 9.70 -19.37 11.06
C GLY A 328 8.30 -18.71 11.04
N TRP A 329 7.26 -19.50 10.72
CA TRP A 329 5.88 -19.05 10.52
C TRP A 329 5.29 -18.20 11.66
N ARG A 330 5.77 -18.35 12.90
CA ARG A 330 5.28 -17.61 14.07
C ARG A 330 5.48 -16.11 13.96
N SER A 331 6.50 -15.65 13.23
CA SER A 331 6.75 -14.20 13.02
C SER A 331 5.70 -13.55 12.12
N PHE A 332 5.02 -14.33 11.27
CA PHE A 332 3.97 -13.84 10.39
C PHE A 332 2.58 -13.87 11.04
N ALA A 333 2.42 -14.53 12.19
CA ALA A 333 1.11 -14.70 12.83
C ALA A 333 0.34 -13.37 13.06
N PRO A 334 0.96 -12.28 13.55
CA PRO A 334 0.26 -11.00 13.70
C PRO A 334 -0.24 -10.43 12.36
N ILE A 335 0.51 -10.63 11.28
CA ILE A 335 0.15 -10.15 9.94
C ILE A 335 -1.01 -10.98 9.39
N VAL A 336 -0.97 -12.30 9.56
CA VAL A 336 -2.07 -13.20 9.18
C VAL A 336 -3.35 -12.83 9.93
N VAL A 337 -3.28 -12.63 11.25
CA VAL A 337 -4.43 -12.19 12.05
C VAL A 337 -4.96 -10.85 11.55
N ALA A 338 -4.09 -9.87 11.33
CA ALA A 338 -4.50 -8.56 10.84
C ALA A 338 -5.16 -8.63 9.46
N THR A 339 -4.61 -9.44 8.55
CA THR A 339 -5.10 -9.66 7.18
C THR A 339 -6.48 -10.33 7.18
N LEU A 340 -6.64 -11.40 7.96
CA LEU A 340 -7.91 -12.11 8.06
C LEU A 340 -8.96 -11.23 8.73
N THR A 341 -8.57 -10.50 9.77
CA THR A 341 -9.48 -9.57 10.47
C THR A 341 -9.94 -8.45 9.52
N SER A 342 -9.02 -7.85 8.75
CA SER A 342 -9.38 -6.79 7.81
C SER A 342 -10.31 -7.30 6.71
N PHE A 343 -10.05 -8.51 6.18
CA PHE A 343 -10.91 -9.15 5.18
C PHE A 343 -12.30 -9.45 5.74
N LEU A 344 -12.39 -10.15 6.87
CA LEU A 344 -13.67 -10.57 7.45
C LEU A 344 -14.53 -9.38 7.87
N LEU A 345 -13.92 -8.35 8.48
CA LEU A 345 -14.67 -7.16 8.87
C LEU A 345 -15.08 -6.31 7.67
N ALA A 346 -14.24 -6.21 6.63
CA ALA A 346 -14.62 -5.52 5.40
C ALA A 346 -15.73 -6.27 4.65
N LEU A 347 -15.70 -7.60 4.64
CA LEU A 347 -16.76 -8.43 4.06
C LEU A 347 -18.08 -8.26 4.85
N ALA A 348 -18.03 -8.31 6.18
CA ALA A 348 -19.19 -8.05 7.01
C ALA A 348 -19.74 -6.62 6.84
N ALA A 349 -18.86 -5.63 6.63
CA ALA A 349 -19.26 -4.25 6.38
C ALA A 349 -19.98 -4.10 5.04
N VAL A 350 -19.57 -4.84 4.02
CA VAL A 350 -20.19 -4.85 2.69
C VAL A 350 -21.65 -5.34 2.71
N GLU A 351 -21.97 -6.28 3.60
CA GLU A 351 -23.36 -6.76 3.82
C GLU A 351 -24.27 -5.70 4.48
N LEU A 352 -23.68 -4.68 5.10
CA LEU A 352 -24.39 -3.58 5.76
C LEU A 352 -24.56 -2.35 4.86
N MET A 353 -24.01 -2.38 3.64
CA MET A 353 -23.94 -1.25 2.70
C MET A 353 -25.04 -1.27 1.64
#